data_AF-A0A4R1QF02-F1
#
_entry.id   AF-A0A4R1QF02-F1
#
_cell.length_a   1.000
_cell.length_b   1.000
_cell.length_c   1.000
_cell.angle_alpha   90.00
_cell.angle_beta   90.00
_cell.angle_gamma   90.00
#
_symmetry.space_group_name_H-M   'P 1'
#
loop_
_entity.id
_entity.type
_entity.pdbx_description
1 polymer ?
#
loop_
_entity_poly.entity_id
_entity_poly.type
_entity_poly.pdbx_seq_one_letter_code
_entity_poly.pdbx_strand_id
1 'polypeptide(L)' 'MQKKFSIEVDCANCAAKVEAAVAQIPGVNSAAISFMAQKLVIDAEEAEFARILKEVARVGRRIDPDFAIDF' A
#
# COMPACT_ATOMS: atom_id res chain seq x y z
N MET A 1 9.88 7.48 -7.99
CA MET A 1 10.93 6.84 -7.19
C MET A 1 10.32 5.75 -6.33
N GLN A 2 11.03 4.64 -6.18
CA GLN A 2 10.53 3.44 -5.51
C GLN A 2 10.89 3.45 -4.01
N LYS A 3 9.90 3.30 -3.13
CA LYS A 3 10.07 3.15 -1.68
C LYS A 3 9.39 1.86 -1.20
N LYS A 4 9.91 1.29 -0.11
CA LYS A 4 9.42 0.04 0.50
C LYS A 4 8.94 0.33 1.91
N PHE A 5 7.79 -0.23 2.27
CA PHE A 5 7.14 -0.05 3.55
C PHE A 5 6.81 -1.42 4.15
N SER A 6 6.94 -1.55 5.46
CA SER A 6 6.35 -2.68 6.20
C SER A 6 4.84 -2.49 6.23
N ILE A 7 4.11 -3.57 6.06
CA ILE A 7 2.65 -3.58 6.19
C ILE A 7 2.22 -4.72 7.12
N GLU A 8 0.98 -4.66 7.59
CA GLU A 8 0.29 -5.76 8.24
C GLU A 8 -0.98 -6.04 7.44
N VAL A 9 -1.15 -7.29 7.01
CA VAL A 9 -2.35 -7.79 6.33
C VAL A 9 -2.39 -9.30 6.50
N ASP A 10 -3.50 -9.83 7.02
CA ASP A 10 -3.60 -11.24 7.45
C ASP A 10 -4.32 -12.14 6.44
N CYS A 11 -4.86 -11.54 5.38
CA CYS A 11 -5.55 -12.26 4.32
C CYS A 11 -4.87 -12.03 2.96
N ALA A 12 -4.37 -13.10 2.33
CA ALA A 12 -3.73 -13.03 1.02
C ALA A 12 -4.65 -12.42 -0.06
N ASN A 13 -5.95 -12.70 0.00
CA ASN A 13 -6.92 -12.10 -0.91
C ASN A 13 -7.14 -10.60 -0.61
N CYS A 14 -7.11 -10.21 0.66
CA CYS A 14 -7.12 -8.79 1.02
C CYS A 14 -5.86 -8.09 0.53
N ALA A 15 -4.68 -8.69 0.70
CA ALA A 15 -3.41 -8.15 0.20
C ALA A 15 -3.48 -7.87 -1.32
N ALA A 16 -3.99 -8.81 -2.13
CA ALA A 16 -4.18 -8.58 -3.56
C ALA A 16 -5.15 -7.43 -3.88
N LYS A 17 -6.25 -7.31 -3.12
CA LYS A 17 -7.19 -6.20 -3.26
C LYS A 17 -6.59 -4.86 -2.84
N VAL A 18 -5.79 -4.84 -1.77
CA VAL A 18 -5.08 -3.63 -1.30
C VAL A 18 -4.07 -3.21 -2.35
N GLU A 19 -3.26 -4.12 -2.89
CA GLU A 19 -2.31 -3.82 -3.96
C GLU A 19 -3.00 -3.15 -5.15
N ALA A 20 -4.10 -3.74 -5.63
CA ALA A 20 -4.89 -3.19 -6.74
C ALA A 20 -5.48 -1.81 -6.40
N ALA A 21 -5.97 -1.60 -5.18
CA ALA A 21 -6.50 -0.32 -4.75
C ALA A 21 -5.41 0.76 -4.63
N VAL A 22 -4.22 0.39 -4.13
CA VAL A 22 -3.07 1.30 -4.02
C VAL A 22 -2.56 1.71 -5.40
N ALA A 23 -2.52 0.78 -6.35
CA ALA A 23 -2.14 1.07 -7.74
C ALA A 23 -3.11 2.05 -8.43
N GLN A 24 -4.33 2.22 -7.93
CA GLN A 24 -5.32 3.18 -8.43
C GLN A 24 -5.26 4.56 -7.75
N ILE A 25 -4.42 4.73 -6.73
CA ILE A 25 -4.25 6.03 -6.06
C ILE A 25 -3.58 7.00 -7.07
N PRO A 26 -4.17 8.18 -7.34
CA PRO A 26 -3.53 9.17 -8.22
C PRO A 26 -2.10 9.47 -7.77
N GLY A 27 -1.15 9.58 -8.69
CA GLY A 27 0.27 9.81 -8.38
C GLY A 27 1.08 8.55 -8.04
N VAL A 28 0.44 7.38 -7.91
CA VAL A 28 1.14 6.08 -7.86
C VAL A 28 1.39 5.61 -9.28
N ASN A 29 2.65 5.35 -9.62
CA ASN A 29 3.05 4.77 -10.90
C ASN A 29 2.95 3.25 -10.87
N SER A 30 3.34 2.64 -9.74
CA SER A 30 3.18 1.20 -9.51
C SER A 30 3.14 0.88 -8.01
N ALA A 31 2.47 -0.22 -7.68
CA ALA A 31 2.39 -0.76 -6.34
C ALA A 31 2.51 -2.29 -6.38
N ALA A 32 3.24 -2.87 -5.43
CA ALA A 32 3.40 -4.31 -5.31
C ALA A 32 3.47 -4.73 -3.84
N ILE A 33 2.65 -5.69 -3.43
CA ILE A 33 2.60 -6.29 -2.11
C ILE A 33 3.22 -7.67 -2.16
N SER A 34 4.19 -7.90 -1.29
CA SER A 34 4.63 -9.25 -0.93
C SER A 34 3.94 -9.63 0.37
N PHE A 35 2.85 -10.40 0.27
CA PHE A 35 2.11 -10.91 1.43
C PHE A 35 3.01 -11.74 2.35
N MET A 36 3.84 -12.62 1.78
CA MET A 36 4.76 -13.45 2.57
C MET A 36 5.83 -12.63 3.31
N ALA A 37 6.28 -11.52 2.72
CA ALA A 37 7.29 -10.67 3.34
C ALA A 37 6.69 -9.53 4.18
N GLN A 38 5.37 -9.35 4.17
CA GLN A 38 4.67 -8.23 4.79
C GLN A 38 5.28 -6.88 4.36
N LYS A 39 5.43 -6.71 3.04
CA LYS A 39 5.99 -5.49 2.41
C LYS A 39 5.09 -4.95 1.32
N LEU A 40 4.97 -3.62 1.27
CA LEU A 40 4.42 -2.87 0.14
C LEU A 40 5.54 -2.03 -0.49
N VAL A 41 5.64 -2.10 -1.81
CA VAL A 41 6.54 -1.30 -2.63
C VAL A 41 5.70 -0.32 -3.44
N ILE A 42 6.03 0.96 -3.41
CA ILE A 42 5.34 2.01 -4.17
C ILE A 42 6.37 2.79 -4.99
N ASP A 43 6.10 2.97 -6.29
CA ASP A 43 6.78 3.96 -7.12
C ASP A 43 5.88 5.19 -7.30
N ALA A 44 6.37 6.36 -6.88
CA ALA A 44 5.68 7.64 -6.99
C ALA A 44 6.67 8.81 -6.92
N GLU A 45 6.22 10.03 -7.21
CA GLU A 45 7.05 11.23 -6.97
C GLU A 45 7.28 11.48 -5.48
N GLU A 46 8.45 12.02 -5.12
CA GLU A 46 8.83 12.21 -3.71
C GLU A 46 7.82 13.10 -2.95
N ALA A 47 7.41 14.19 -3.58
CA ALA A 47 6.48 15.15 -3.02
C ALA A 47 5.09 14.54 -2.71
N GLU A 48 4.72 13.47 -3.40
CA GLU A 48 3.40 12.84 -3.27
C GLU A 48 3.34 11.80 -2.14
N PHE A 49 4.46 11.29 -1.64
CA PHE A 49 4.47 10.17 -0.68
C PHE A 49 3.68 10.47 0.60
N ALA A 50 3.80 11.68 1.15
CA ALA A 50 3.07 12.03 2.37
C ALA A 50 1.55 11.97 2.20
N ARG A 51 1.04 12.28 1.00
CA ARG A 51 -0.39 12.16 0.67
C ARG A 51 -0.76 10.72 0.35
N ILE A 52 0.04 10.05 -0.47
CA ILE A 52 -0.19 8.66 -0.90
C ILE A 52 -0.26 7.73 0.31
N LEU A 53 0.68 7.83 1.26
CA LEU A 53 0.72 6.93 2.43
C LEU A 53 -0.52 7.05 3.33
N LYS A 54 -1.09 8.26 3.47
CA LYS A 54 -2.35 8.46 4.18
C LYS A 54 -3.52 7.79 3.46
N GLU A 55 -3.57 7.90 2.13
CA GLU A 55 -4.60 7.25 1.33
C GLU A 55 -4.42 5.73 1.32
N VAL A 56 -3.20 5.21 1.24
CA VAL A 56 -2.88 3.77 1.37
C VAL A 56 -3.44 3.21 2.67
N ALA A 57 -3.14 3.83 3.80
CA ALA A 57 -3.64 3.40 5.10
C ALA A 57 -5.18 3.44 5.16
N ARG A 58 -5.81 4.42 4.53
CA ARG A 58 -7.27 4.56 4.46
C ARG A 58 -7.91 3.48 3.57
N VAL A 59 -7.41 3.24 2.36
CA VAL A 59 -7.98 2.25 1.44
C VAL A 59 -7.71 0.83 1.93
N GLY A 60 -6.53 0.58 2.49
CA GLY A 60 -6.17 -0.69 3.11
C GLY A 60 -7.16 -1.07 4.21
N ARG A 61 -7.42 -0.16 5.16
CA ARG A 61 -8.40 -0.37 6.24
C ARG A 61 -9.85 -0.57 5.81
N ARG A 62 -10.21 -0.17 4.60
CA ARG A 62 -11.55 -0.44 4.03
C ARG A 62 -11.67 -1.87 3.48
N ILE A 63 -10.55 -2.48 3.13
CA ILE A 63 -10.48 -3.82 2.54
C ILE A 63 -10.22 -4.85 3.64
N ASP A 64 -9.30 -4.53 4.54
CA ASP A 64 -8.93 -5.32 5.70
C ASP A 64 -8.87 -4.38 6.92
N PRO A 65 -9.80 -4.50 7.88
CA PRO A 65 -9.85 -3.62 9.06
C PRO A 65 -8.55 -3.56 9.86
N ASP A 66 -7.76 -4.63 9.83
CA ASP A 66 -6.50 -4.77 10.57
C ASP A 66 -5.28 -4.30 9.75
N PHE A 67 -5.51 -3.77 8.53
CA PHE A 67 -4.43 -3.28 7.68
C PHE A 67 -3.63 -2.14 8.34
N ALA A 68 -2.32 -2.34 8.44
CA ALA A 68 -1.36 -1.34 8.89
C ALA A 68 -0.22 -1.12 7.89
N ILE A 69 0.42 0.05 7.96
CA ILE A 69 1.60 0.40 7.16
C ILE A 69 2.48 1.35 7.96
N ASP A 70 3.80 1.09 7.98
CA ASP A 70 4.80 1.88 8.70
C ASP A 70 5.47 2.91 7.77
N PHE A 71 5.45 4.20 8.14
CA PHE A 71 6.07 5.29 7.38
C PHE A 71 6.45 6.51 8.23
#